data_AF-A0A0D7VYG8-F1
#
_entry.id   AF-A0A0D7VYG8-F1
#
_cell.length_a   1.000
_cell.length_b   1.000
_cell.length_c   1.000
_cell.angle_alpha   90.00
_cell.angle_beta   90.00
_cell.angle_gamma   90.00
#
_symmetry.space_group_name_H-M   'P 1'
#
loop_
_entity.id
_entity.type
_entity.pdbx_description
1 polymer ?
#
loop_
_entity_poly.entity_id
_entity_poly.type
_entity_poly.pdbx_seq_one_letter_code
_entity_poly.pdbx_strand_id
1 'polypeptide(L)'
;MFGKKSTKPQIDKDQLELIENAQKRIKQKKRLYVHFVIFLIGAIFLIVANTVLGIGKDLTFFGKEWFLYAILIWLFLFVYHVFNVFITNKFMGKAWEQQQLEKLVAKQQNRIEKLKEGFLKEETLIAKTEAFKETNIKNSNLTIIVAAAENNAIGKGNQLIWHLSDDLKRFKALTSEHHIIMGRKTFESFPKPLPNRTHVVITRQTNYNAPSGVIVVNNLKDAIDAAKTDKQPFIIGGGEIYKQALTFASKIELTRVHHNFEADTFFPEIDETIWKETANIFHTKDADHDYEFSFITYERK
;
A
#
# COMPACT_ATOMS: atom_id res chain seq x y z
N MET A 1 -21.46 21.47 14.59
CA MET A 1 -21.05 21.46 16.01
C MET A 1 -19.71 20.75 16.13
N PHE A 2 -18.63 21.50 16.30
CA PHE A 2 -17.30 20.91 16.54
C PHE A 2 -17.13 20.67 18.03
N GLY A 3 -17.09 19.40 18.43
CA GLY A 3 -16.83 19.00 19.81
C GLY A 3 -15.41 19.42 20.21
N LYS A 4 -15.30 20.41 21.10
CA LYS A 4 -14.05 20.70 21.81
C LYS A 4 -13.68 19.46 22.62
N LYS A 5 -12.69 18.69 22.15
CA LYS A 5 -12.02 17.70 23.01
C LYS A 5 -11.43 18.46 24.19
N SER A 6 -11.95 18.21 25.38
CA SER A 6 -11.38 18.69 26.63
C SER A 6 -9.98 18.09 26.76
N THR A 7 -8.97 18.90 26.48
CA THR A 7 -7.59 18.64 26.88
C THR A 7 -7.53 18.81 28.40
N LYS A 8 -7.81 17.74 29.15
CA LYS A 8 -7.43 17.69 30.57
C LYS A 8 -5.93 18.03 30.64
N PRO A 9 -5.53 19.03 31.45
CA PRO A 9 -4.18 19.56 31.39
C PRO A 9 -3.21 18.50 31.89
N GLN A 10 -2.46 17.90 30.96
CA GLN A 10 -1.34 16.99 31.25
C GLN A 10 -0.32 17.63 32.21
N ILE A 11 -0.30 18.97 32.27
CA ILE A 11 0.50 19.83 33.14
C ILE A 11 0.31 19.53 34.64
N ASP A 12 -0.85 19.04 35.07
CA ASP A 12 -1.14 18.81 36.51
C ASP A 12 -0.42 17.55 37.05
N LYS A 13 -0.29 16.50 36.24
CA LYS A 13 0.33 15.25 36.67
C LYS A 13 1.85 15.38 36.85
N ASP A 14 2.50 16.09 35.93
CA ASP A 14 3.95 16.33 36.01
C ASP A 14 4.29 17.23 37.20
N GLN A 15 3.44 18.23 37.49
CA GLN A 15 3.58 19.06 38.68
C GLN A 15 3.44 18.26 39.98
N LEU A 16 2.48 17.33 40.05
CA LEU A 16 2.32 16.41 41.18
C LEU A 16 3.55 15.52 41.38
N GLU A 17 4.10 14.94 40.31
CA GLU A 17 5.31 14.11 40.38
C GLU A 17 6.54 14.91 40.84
N LEU A 18 6.68 16.16 40.39
CA LEU A 18 7.73 17.07 40.86
C LEU A 18 7.61 17.35 42.37
N ILE A 19 6.39 17.60 42.85
CA ILE A 19 6.10 17.85 44.27
C ILE A 19 6.41 16.61 45.11
N GLU A 20 5.96 15.43 44.70
CA GLU A 20 6.24 14.16 45.41
C GLU A 20 7.74 13.87 45.49
N ASN A 21 8.46 14.08 44.38
CA ASN A 21 9.91 13.92 44.34
C ASN A 21 10.60 14.91 45.28
N ALA A 22 10.19 16.18 45.30
CA ALA A 22 10.73 17.19 46.20
C ALA A 22 10.47 16.83 47.68
N GLN A 23 9.27 16.37 48.03
CA GLN A 23 8.93 15.92 49.37
C GLN A 23 9.78 14.71 49.80
N LYS A 24 9.98 13.73 48.91
CA LYS A 24 10.86 12.58 49.15
C LYS A 24 12.30 13.02 49.42
N ARG A 25 12.82 14.00 48.67
CA ARG A 25 14.16 14.57 48.88
C ARG A 25 14.27 15.27 50.23
N ILE A 26 13.27 16.03 50.64
CA ILE A 26 13.22 16.67 51.96
C ILE A 26 13.24 15.61 53.07
N LYS A 27 12.43 14.54 52.94
CA LYS A 27 12.39 13.45 53.91
C LYS A 27 13.73 12.71 54.04
N GLN A 28 14.42 12.46 52.92
CA GLN A 28 15.76 11.85 52.92
C GLN A 28 16.78 12.71 53.66
N LYS A 29 16.81 14.02 53.41
CA LYS A 29 17.71 14.95 54.10
C LYS A 29 17.41 15.05 55.60
N LYS A 30 16.13 15.07 55.98
CA LYS A 30 15.72 15.04 57.40
C LYS A 30 16.18 13.75 58.09
N ARG A 31 16.04 12.58 57.45
CA ARG A 31 16.54 11.30 58.00
C ARG A 31 18.05 11.30 58.20
N LEU A 32 18.80 11.87 57.26
CA LEU A 32 20.25 12.01 57.40
C LEU A 32 20.63 12.88 58.59
N TYR A 33 19.94 14.00 58.79
CA TYR A 33 20.15 14.87 59.95
C TYR A 33 19.84 14.16 61.27
N VAL A 34 18.74 13.40 61.34
CA VAL A 34 18.41 12.59 62.53
C VAL A 34 19.49 11.55 62.80
N HIS A 35 19.98 10.83 61.77
CA HIS A 35 21.07 9.87 61.92
C HIS A 35 22.36 10.54 62.42
N PHE A 36 22.68 11.74 61.92
CA PHE A 36 23.81 12.54 62.41
C PHE A 36 23.68 12.87 63.91
N VAL A 37 22.52 13.36 64.35
CA VAL A 37 22.28 13.70 65.77
C VAL A 37 22.38 12.45 66.66
N ILE A 38 21.77 11.34 66.26
CA ILE A 38 21.85 10.07 66.99
C ILE A 38 23.29 9.57 67.07
N PHE A 39 24.05 9.68 65.97
CA PHE A 39 25.47 9.32 65.95
C PHE A 39 26.28 10.15 66.95
N LEU A 40 26.08 11.48 67.02
CA LEU A 40 26.78 12.34 67.99
C LEU A 40 26.45 11.97 69.43
N ILE A 41 25.17 11.84 69.76
CA ILE A 41 24.71 11.49 71.12
C ILE A 41 25.22 10.09 71.49
N GLY A 42 25.11 9.13 70.57
CA GLY A 42 25.56 7.76 70.78
C GLY A 42 27.07 7.64 70.94
N ALA A 43 27.86 8.41 70.17
CA ALA A 43 29.31 8.45 70.33
C ALA A 43 29.72 9.00 71.71
N ILE A 44 29.10 10.10 72.15
CA ILE A 44 29.33 10.67 73.50
C ILE A 44 28.95 9.66 74.58
N PHE A 45 27.79 8.99 74.43
CA PHE A 45 27.32 7.98 75.37
C PHE A 45 28.30 6.81 75.48
N LEU A 46 28.80 6.28 74.36
CA LEU A 46 29.77 5.18 74.35
C LEU A 46 31.09 5.56 75.05
N ILE A 47 31.56 6.80 74.85
CA ILE A 47 32.74 7.33 75.53
C ILE A 47 32.51 7.39 77.05
N VAL A 48 31.39 7.96 77.50
CA VAL A 48 31.04 8.08 78.93
C VAL A 48 30.84 6.71 79.57
N ALA A 49 30.17 5.78 78.88
CA ALA A 49 29.93 4.42 79.36
C ALA A 49 31.24 3.66 79.63
N ASN A 50 32.22 3.80 78.75
CA ASN A 50 33.54 3.21 78.97
C ASN A 50 34.31 3.95 80.07
N THR A 51 34.45 5.28 79.98
CA THR A 51 35.34 6.06 80.86
C THR A 51 34.82 6.16 82.30
N VAL A 52 33.56 6.54 82.48
CA VAL A 52 32.96 6.82 83.79
C VAL A 52 32.39 5.55 84.42
N LEU A 53 31.58 4.79 83.69
CA LEU A 53 30.87 3.62 84.24
C LEU A 53 31.71 2.34 84.21
N GLY A 54 32.83 2.34 83.50
CA GLY A 54 33.72 1.19 83.41
C GLY A 54 33.23 0.03 82.56
N ILE A 55 32.21 0.26 81.74
CA ILE A 55 31.60 -0.78 80.91
C ILE A 55 32.60 -1.19 79.82
N GLY A 56 33.04 -2.45 79.87
CA GLY A 56 33.97 -3.01 78.89
C GLY A 56 35.41 -2.48 78.98
N LYS A 57 35.85 -1.92 80.12
CA LYS A 57 37.21 -1.38 80.31
C LYS A 57 38.32 -2.38 79.99
N ASP A 58 38.13 -3.66 80.29
CA ASP A 58 39.12 -4.72 80.01
C ASP A 58 39.03 -5.24 78.57
N LEU A 59 38.00 -4.83 77.82
CA LEU A 59 37.75 -5.26 76.45
C LEU A 59 38.53 -4.34 75.49
N THR A 60 39.72 -4.79 75.10
CA THR A 60 40.56 -4.08 74.14
C THR A 60 40.66 -4.87 72.84
N PHE A 61 40.58 -4.16 71.71
CA PHE A 61 40.83 -4.72 70.39
C PHE A 61 42.07 -4.04 69.82
N PHE A 62 43.07 -4.82 69.42
CA PHE A 62 44.36 -4.31 68.88
C PHE A 62 45.00 -3.20 69.74
N GLY A 63 44.93 -3.34 71.08
CA GLY A 63 45.49 -2.39 72.03
C GLY A 63 44.73 -1.06 72.16
N LYS A 64 43.51 -0.97 71.60
CA LYS A 64 42.61 0.19 71.74
C LYS A 64 41.29 -0.21 72.39
N GLU A 65 40.65 0.75 73.05
CA GLU A 65 39.37 0.55 73.73
C GLU A 65 38.25 0.20 72.73
N TRP A 66 37.37 -0.73 73.11
CA TRP A 66 36.32 -1.26 72.23
C TRP A 66 35.38 -0.20 71.63
N PHE A 67 35.09 0.87 72.37
CA PHE A 67 34.14 1.90 71.93
C PHE A 67 34.65 2.68 70.71
N LEU A 68 35.97 2.77 70.50
CA LEU A 68 36.56 3.41 69.33
C LEU A 68 36.16 2.68 68.04
N TYR A 69 36.17 1.35 68.06
CA TYR A 69 35.73 0.54 66.92
C TYR A 69 34.21 0.64 66.70
N ALA A 70 33.43 0.68 67.77
CA ALA A 70 31.99 0.88 67.69
C ALA A 70 31.65 2.24 67.03
N ILE A 71 32.34 3.31 67.42
CA ILE A 71 32.19 4.63 66.80
C ILE A 71 32.64 4.61 65.34
N LEU A 72 33.75 3.95 65.01
CA LEU A 72 34.25 3.86 63.63
C LEU A 72 33.29 3.10 62.69
N ILE A 73 32.75 1.96 63.13
CA ILE A 73 31.74 1.22 62.36
C ILE A 73 30.48 2.08 62.16
N TRP A 74 30.04 2.77 63.21
CA TRP A 74 28.87 3.63 63.11
C TRP A 74 29.11 4.85 62.20
N LEU A 75 30.31 5.43 62.25
CA LEU A 75 30.75 6.51 61.36
C LEU A 75 30.75 6.05 59.90
N PHE A 76 31.20 4.82 59.61
CA PHE A 76 31.14 4.26 58.27
C PHE A 76 29.69 4.18 57.75
N LEU A 77 28.75 3.70 58.56
CA LEU A 77 27.33 3.66 58.20
C LEU A 77 26.76 5.06 57.97
N PHE A 78 27.19 6.04 58.76
CA PHE A 78 26.80 7.44 58.56
C PHE A 78 27.34 8.00 57.23
N VAL A 79 28.62 7.80 56.93
CA VAL A 79 29.25 8.22 55.66
C VAL A 79 28.56 7.58 54.46
N TYR A 80 28.24 6.29 54.54
CA TYR A 80 27.46 5.60 53.51
C TYR A 80 26.08 6.26 53.30
N HIS A 81 25.39 6.61 54.39
CA HIS A 81 24.10 7.28 54.32
C HIS A 81 24.21 8.69 53.68
N VAL A 82 25.25 9.46 54.01
CA VAL A 82 25.59 10.74 53.37
C VAL A 82 25.76 10.56 51.86
N PHE A 83 26.59 9.60 51.45
CA PHE A 83 26.86 9.30 50.04
C PHE A 83 25.58 8.95 49.28
N ASN A 84 24.73 8.10 49.85
CA ASN A 84 23.47 7.69 49.23
C ASN A 84 22.50 8.88 49.01
N VAL A 85 22.40 9.78 49.99
CA VAL A 85 21.49 10.94 49.91
C VAL A 85 21.99 12.01 48.92
N PHE A 86 23.29 12.29 48.91
CA PHE A 86 23.85 13.40 48.15
C PHE A 86 24.44 13.03 46.78
N ILE A 87 24.95 11.82 46.61
CA ILE A 87 25.62 11.39 45.37
C ILE A 87 24.68 10.49 44.56
N THR A 88 24.28 9.33 45.08
CA THR A 88 23.49 8.33 44.34
C THR A 88 22.17 8.92 43.80
N ASN A 89 21.39 9.57 44.68
CA ASN A 89 20.10 10.15 44.29
C ASN A 89 20.20 11.45 43.48
N LYS A 90 21.38 12.09 43.42
CA LYS A 90 21.62 13.27 42.56
C LYS A 90 22.01 12.86 41.14
N PHE A 91 22.74 11.74 41.00
CA PHE A 91 23.28 11.28 39.72
C PHE A 91 22.35 10.30 38.98
N MET A 92 21.66 9.42 39.70
CA MET A 92 20.75 8.40 39.15
C MET A 92 19.37 8.45 39.83
N GLY A 93 18.83 9.65 39.98
CA GLY A 93 17.46 9.85 40.48
C GLY A 93 16.42 9.83 39.35
N LYS A 94 15.14 9.81 39.72
CA LYS A 94 14.01 9.83 38.76
C LYS A 94 14.08 10.95 37.71
N ALA A 95 14.55 12.14 38.07
CA ALA A 95 14.68 13.25 37.13
C ALA A 95 15.68 12.95 36.00
N TRP A 96 16.78 12.25 36.32
CA TRP A 96 17.74 11.81 35.31
C TRP A 96 17.15 10.73 34.41
N GLU A 97 16.43 9.76 34.99
CA GLU A 97 15.73 8.70 34.22
C GLU A 97 14.71 9.30 33.23
N GLN A 98 13.90 10.27 33.67
CA GLN A 98 12.92 10.95 32.84
C GLN A 98 13.57 11.70 31.68
N GLN A 99 14.67 12.41 31.94
CA GLN A 99 15.43 13.09 30.89
C GLN A 99 16.02 12.11 29.84
N GLN A 100 16.47 10.93 30.27
CA GLN A 100 16.92 9.90 29.32
C GLN A 100 15.76 9.32 28.52
N LEU A 101 14.61 9.09 29.15
CA LEU A 101 13.41 8.60 28.48
C LEU A 101 12.93 9.58 27.41
N GLU A 102 12.86 10.88 27.73
CA GLU A 102 12.49 11.92 26.76
C GLU A 102 13.40 11.94 25.54
N LYS A 103 14.72 11.83 25.75
CA LYS A 103 15.69 11.72 24.64
C LYS A 103 15.43 10.51 23.76
N LEU A 104 15.09 9.36 24.35
CA LEU A 104 14.78 8.14 23.60
C LEU A 104 13.48 8.27 22.82
N VAL A 105 12.43 8.83 23.42
CA VAL A 105 11.14 9.08 22.76
C VAL A 105 11.31 10.04 21.59
N ALA A 106 12.05 11.14 21.76
CA ALA A 106 12.33 12.09 20.68
C ALA A 106 13.08 11.42 19.51
N LYS A 107 14.06 10.55 19.81
CA LYS A 107 14.78 9.78 18.78
C LYS A 107 13.86 8.80 18.05
N GLN A 108 12.91 8.17 18.74
CA GLN A 108 11.91 7.30 18.12
C GLN A 108 10.95 8.09 17.23
N GLN A 109 10.46 9.24 17.67
CA GLN A 109 9.59 10.11 16.87
C GLN A 109 10.26 10.54 15.56
N ASN A 110 11.52 10.99 15.61
CA ASN A 110 12.29 11.32 14.41
C ASN A 110 12.44 10.13 13.44
N ARG A 111 12.59 8.91 13.97
CA ARG A 111 12.65 7.69 13.14
C ARG A 111 11.31 7.39 12.48
N ILE A 112 10.21 7.53 13.21
CA ILE A 112 8.84 7.35 12.68
C ILE A 112 8.56 8.37 11.56
N GLU A 113 8.95 9.62 11.74
CA GLU A 113 8.76 10.67 10.74
C GLU A 113 9.52 10.37 9.45
N LYS A 114 10.80 9.99 9.54
CA LYS A 114 11.59 9.54 8.37
C LYS A 114 10.97 8.34 7.65
N LEU A 115 10.43 7.38 8.39
CA LEU A 115 9.75 6.23 7.80
C LEU A 115 8.49 6.67 7.04
N LYS A 116 7.68 7.56 7.63
CA LYS A 116 6.49 8.12 6.97
C LYS A 116 6.83 8.87 5.68
N GLU A 117 7.88 9.70 5.70
CA GLU A 117 8.35 10.37 4.48
C GLU A 117 8.81 9.38 3.40
N GLY A 118 9.47 8.28 3.80
CA GLY A 118 9.86 7.20 2.90
C GLY A 118 8.65 6.56 2.23
N PHE A 119 7.63 6.18 3.02
CA PHE A 119 6.38 5.61 2.50
C PHE A 119 5.67 6.55 1.52
N LEU A 120 5.52 7.83 1.85
CA LEU A 120 4.88 8.80 0.96
C LEU A 120 5.61 8.93 -0.40
N LYS A 121 6.94 8.90 -0.39
CA LYS A 121 7.74 8.92 -1.62
C LYS A 121 7.52 7.67 -2.46
N GLU A 122 7.49 6.50 -1.82
CA GLU A 122 7.26 5.22 -2.48
C GLU A 122 5.86 5.14 -3.09
N GLU A 123 4.82 5.49 -2.33
CA GLU A 123 3.43 5.57 -2.82
C GLU A 123 3.31 6.52 -4.02
N THR A 124 3.94 7.70 -3.93
CA THR A 124 3.95 8.66 -5.04
C THR A 124 4.63 8.08 -6.28
N LEU A 125 5.71 7.32 -6.11
CA LEU A 125 6.44 6.71 -7.22
C LEU A 125 5.64 5.58 -7.85
N ILE A 126 4.93 4.78 -7.06
CA ILE A 126 4.01 3.74 -7.53
C ILE A 126 2.87 4.40 -8.32
N ALA A 127 2.20 5.42 -7.76
CA ALA A 127 1.11 6.13 -8.43
C ALA A 127 1.57 6.77 -9.75
N LYS A 128 2.76 7.40 -9.80
CA LYS A 128 3.34 7.92 -11.04
C LYS A 128 3.66 6.81 -12.04
N THR A 129 4.14 5.66 -11.58
CA THR A 129 4.43 4.51 -12.45
C THR A 129 3.15 3.93 -13.05
N GLU A 130 2.09 3.82 -12.25
CA GLU A 130 0.78 3.36 -12.69
C GLU A 130 0.14 4.35 -13.66
N ALA A 131 0.14 5.65 -13.35
CA ALA A 131 -0.34 6.69 -14.25
C ALA A 131 0.46 6.73 -15.57
N PHE A 132 1.79 6.57 -15.50
CA PHE A 132 2.62 6.45 -16.70
C PHE A 132 2.26 5.21 -17.53
N LYS A 133 2.08 4.04 -16.89
CA LYS A 133 1.62 2.82 -17.57
C LYS A 133 0.24 3.01 -18.22
N GLU A 134 -0.71 3.61 -17.52
CA GLU A 134 -2.04 3.90 -18.07
C GLU A 134 -1.98 4.87 -19.25
N THR A 135 -1.15 5.91 -19.16
CA THR A 135 -0.98 6.89 -20.25
C THR A 135 -0.29 6.26 -21.47
N ASN A 136 0.70 5.39 -21.27
CA ASN A 136 1.39 4.69 -22.35
C ASN A 136 0.51 3.59 -23.00
N ILE A 137 -0.34 2.92 -22.22
CA ILE A 137 -1.35 1.99 -22.75
C ILE A 137 -2.40 2.75 -23.56
N LYS A 138 -2.75 3.99 -23.18
CA LYS A 138 -3.70 4.83 -23.92
C LYS A 138 -3.22 5.26 -25.32
N ASN A 139 -1.96 5.04 -25.67
CA ASN A 139 -1.37 5.31 -26.98
C ASN A 139 -1.21 4.05 -27.86
N SER A 140 -1.80 2.92 -27.48
CA SER A 140 -1.73 1.70 -28.29
C SER A 140 -2.54 1.85 -29.58
N ASN A 141 -1.96 1.46 -30.72
CA ASN A 141 -2.58 1.31 -32.05
C ASN A 141 -3.67 0.20 -32.09
N LEU A 142 -4.38 0.00 -30.98
CA LEU A 142 -5.38 -1.02 -30.80
C LEU A 142 -6.62 -0.68 -31.61
N THR A 143 -6.94 -1.54 -32.56
CA THR A 143 -8.07 -1.36 -33.47
C THR A 143 -9.19 -2.34 -33.11
N ILE A 144 -10.40 -1.87 -32.90
CA ILE A 144 -11.57 -2.74 -32.85
C ILE A 144 -11.99 -3.02 -34.30
N ILE A 145 -12.22 -4.27 -34.67
CA ILE A 145 -12.83 -4.63 -35.95
C ILE A 145 -14.09 -5.45 -35.69
N VAL A 146 -15.20 -5.05 -36.30
CA VAL A 146 -16.52 -5.60 -36.01
C VAL A 146 -17.46 -5.42 -37.19
N ALA A 147 -18.32 -6.41 -37.45
CA ALA A 147 -19.49 -6.26 -38.29
C ALA A 147 -20.73 -6.22 -37.40
N ALA A 148 -21.55 -5.16 -37.52
CA ALA A 148 -22.74 -4.97 -36.71
C ALA A 148 -23.93 -4.51 -37.57
N ALA A 149 -25.11 -5.01 -37.24
CA ALA A 149 -26.39 -4.64 -37.82
C ALA A 149 -26.78 -3.20 -37.46
N GLU A 150 -27.82 -2.65 -38.08
CA GLU A 150 -28.33 -1.31 -37.78
C GLU A 150 -28.70 -1.15 -36.29
N ASN A 151 -29.29 -2.18 -35.67
CA ASN A 151 -29.56 -2.25 -34.24
C ASN A 151 -28.37 -2.72 -33.36
N ASN A 152 -27.14 -2.61 -33.86
CA ASN A 152 -25.90 -3.09 -33.22
C ASN A 152 -25.84 -4.60 -32.95
N ALA A 153 -26.74 -5.42 -33.49
CA ALA A 153 -26.64 -6.88 -33.38
C ALA A 153 -25.34 -7.39 -34.01
N ILE A 154 -24.67 -8.37 -33.40
CA ILE A 154 -23.42 -8.97 -33.93
C ILE A 154 -23.42 -10.50 -33.97
N GLY A 155 -24.30 -11.16 -33.21
CA GLY A 155 -24.33 -12.61 -33.13
C GLY A 155 -25.59 -13.15 -32.45
N LYS A 156 -25.96 -14.38 -32.80
CA LYS A 156 -27.03 -15.16 -32.14
C LYS A 156 -26.53 -16.59 -31.96
N GLY A 157 -26.62 -17.14 -30.75
CA GLY A 157 -26.23 -18.52 -30.48
C GLY A 157 -24.75 -18.82 -30.75
N ASN A 158 -23.84 -17.87 -30.51
CA ASN A 158 -22.41 -17.93 -30.85
C ASN A 158 -22.10 -18.09 -32.36
N GLN A 159 -23.03 -17.70 -33.23
CA GLN A 159 -22.84 -17.71 -34.69
C GLN A 159 -23.04 -16.31 -35.27
N LEU A 160 -22.41 -16.07 -36.43
CA LEU A 160 -22.69 -14.89 -37.26
C LEU A 160 -24.10 -15.00 -37.83
N ILE A 161 -24.80 -13.86 -37.88
CA ILE A 161 -26.20 -13.79 -38.29
C ILE A 161 -26.34 -13.72 -39.82
N TRP A 162 -25.28 -13.27 -40.50
CA TRP A 162 -25.23 -13.11 -41.95
C TRP A 162 -23.89 -13.60 -42.51
N HIS A 163 -23.83 -13.70 -43.83
CA HIS A 163 -22.61 -13.97 -44.58
C HIS A 163 -22.37 -12.83 -45.56
N LEU A 164 -21.29 -12.07 -45.36
CA LEU A 164 -20.88 -10.98 -46.26
C LEU A 164 -19.46 -11.27 -46.74
N SER A 165 -19.34 -11.69 -48.00
CA SER A 165 -18.06 -12.17 -48.53
C SER A 165 -16.98 -11.08 -48.54
N ASP A 166 -17.36 -9.84 -48.85
CA ASP A 166 -16.44 -8.70 -48.86
C ASP A 166 -16.01 -8.27 -47.47
N ASP A 167 -16.88 -8.37 -46.46
CA ASP A 167 -16.51 -8.15 -45.06
C ASP A 167 -15.45 -9.17 -44.60
N LEU A 168 -15.63 -10.46 -44.95
CA LEU A 168 -14.66 -11.50 -44.61
C LEU A 168 -13.31 -11.27 -45.31
N LYS A 169 -13.32 -10.83 -46.58
CA LYS A 169 -12.10 -10.44 -47.32
C LYS A 169 -11.41 -9.25 -46.63
N ARG A 170 -12.18 -8.23 -46.25
CA ARG A 170 -11.69 -7.05 -45.54
C ARG A 170 -11.10 -7.41 -44.18
N PHE A 171 -11.81 -8.20 -43.37
CA PHE A 171 -11.34 -8.71 -42.08
C PHE A 171 -10.02 -9.46 -42.23
N LYS A 172 -9.93 -10.37 -43.21
CA LYS A 172 -8.69 -11.09 -43.50
C LYS A 172 -7.56 -10.15 -43.90
N ALA A 173 -7.82 -9.21 -44.80
CA ALA A 173 -6.82 -8.26 -45.29
C ALA A 173 -6.25 -7.39 -44.16
N LEU A 174 -7.12 -6.87 -43.28
CA LEU A 174 -6.72 -5.99 -42.18
C LEU A 174 -5.99 -6.74 -41.06
N THR A 175 -6.42 -7.96 -40.73
CA THR A 175 -5.93 -8.67 -39.54
C THR A 175 -4.76 -9.62 -39.81
N SER A 176 -4.40 -9.86 -41.08
CA SER A 176 -3.28 -10.75 -41.41
C SER A 176 -1.94 -10.21 -40.89
N GLU A 177 -1.06 -11.11 -40.42
CA GLU A 177 0.22 -10.84 -39.77
C GLU A 177 0.11 -10.08 -38.43
N HIS A 178 -1.10 -9.90 -37.92
CA HIS A 178 -1.37 -9.20 -36.66
C HIS A 178 -1.94 -10.13 -35.57
N HIS A 179 -1.91 -9.64 -34.34
CA HIS A 179 -2.51 -10.23 -33.16
C HIS A 179 -4.00 -9.93 -33.17
N ILE A 180 -4.80 -10.98 -33.05
CA ILE A 180 -6.24 -10.88 -32.90
C ILE A 180 -6.64 -11.30 -31.49
N ILE A 181 -7.25 -10.37 -30.77
CA ILE A 181 -7.63 -10.51 -29.38
C ILE A 181 -9.13 -10.76 -29.32
N MET A 182 -9.51 -11.82 -28.61
CA MET A 182 -10.91 -12.22 -28.53
C MET A 182 -11.27 -12.92 -27.22
N GLY A 183 -12.56 -13.00 -26.94
CA GLY A 183 -13.09 -13.83 -25.86
C GLY A 183 -13.16 -15.30 -26.24
N ARG A 184 -13.11 -16.18 -25.24
CA ARG A 184 -13.18 -17.65 -25.40
C ARG A 184 -14.30 -18.12 -26.34
N LYS A 185 -15.54 -17.64 -26.17
CA LYS A 185 -16.69 -18.06 -27.00
C LYS A 185 -16.52 -17.71 -28.48
N THR A 186 -15.91 -16.56 -28.79
CA THR A 186 -15.61 -16.16 -30.17
C THR A 186 -14.55 -17.08 -30.76
N PHE A 187 -13.51 -17.40 -30.00
CA PHE A 187 -12.48 -18.35 -30.44
C PHE A 187 -13.06 -19.74 -30.73
N GLU A 188 -13.93 -20.25 -29.85
CA GLU A 188 -14.63 -21.54 -29.99
C GLU A 188 -15.57 -21.61 -31.21
N SER A 189 -15.97 -20.47 -31.78
CA SER A 189 -16.78 -20.43 -33.00
C SER A 189 -15.98 -20.73 -34.27
N PHE A 190 -14.65 -20.60 -34.23
CA PHE A 190 -13.81 -20.92 -35.37
C PHE A 190 -13.58 -22.43 -35.46
N PRO A 191 -13.71 -23.04 -36.65
CA PRO A 191 -13.42 -24.46 -36.83
C PRO A 191 -11.94 -24.78 -36.62
N LYS A 192 -11.06 -23.80 -36.84
CA LYS A 192 -9.62 -23.86 -36.59
C LYS A 192 -9.05 -22.46 -36.43
N PRO A 193 -7.89 -22.29 -35.76
CA PRO A 193 -7.19 -21.03 -35.73
C PRO A 193 -6.97 -20.49 -37.15
N LEU A 194 -7.27 -19.20 -37.30
CA LEU A 194 -7.10 -18.50 -38.56
C LEU A 194 -5.60 -18.38 -38.89
N PRO A 195 -5.17 -18.74 -40.11
CA PRO A 195 -3.76 -18.72 -40.48
C PRO A 195 -3.22 -17.28 -40.51
N ASN A 196 -1.89 -17.16 -40.37
CA ASN A 196 -1.14 -15.92 -40.44
C ASN A 196 -1.59 -14.87 -39.42
N ARG A 197 -2.06 -15.30 -38.25
CA ARG A 197 -2.55 -14.45 -37.16
C ARG A 197 -2.16 -15.05 -35.83
N THR A 198 -1.72 -14.20 -34.90
CA THR A 198 -1.49 -14.61 -33.52
C THR A 198 -2.79 -14.47 -32.75
N HIS A 199 -3.30 -15.58 -32.21
CA HIS A 199 -4.55 -15.56 -31.44
C HIS A 199 -4.26 -15.28 -29.98
N VAL A 200 -4.95 -14.30 -29.39
CA VAL A 200 -4.91 -13.99 -27.96
C VAL A 200 -6.32 -14.16 -27.39
N VAL A 201 -6.52 -15.20 -26.59
CA VAL A 201 -7.83 -15.60 -26.07
C VAL A 201 -7.95 -15.23 -24.61
N ILE A 202 -8.96 -14.42 -24.30
CA ILE A 202 -9.30 -14.00 -22.95
C ILE A 202 -10.31 -14.97 -22.35
N THR A 203 -9.97 -15.56 -21.20
CA THR A 203 -10.83 -16.49 -20.47
C THR A 203 -10.63 -16.42 -18.97
N ARG A 204 -11.71 -16.54 -18.20
CA ARG A 204 -11.65 -16.69 -16.73
C ARG A 204 -11.35 -18.14 -16.29
N GLN A 205 -11.39 -19.09 -17.22
CA GLN A 205 -11.12 -20.50 -16.95
C GLN A 205 -9.60 -20.74 -16.86
N THR A 206 -9.12 -21.09 -15.68
CA THR A 206 -7.68 -21.28 -15.41
C THR A 206 -7.08 -22.48 -16.14
N ASN A 207 -7.86 -23.51 -16.40
CA ASN A 207 -7.43 -24.75 -17.06
C ASN A 207 -7.99 -24.85 -18.50
N TYR A 208 -8.05 -23.73 -19.22
CA TYR A 208 -8.51 -23.73 -20.61
C TYR A 208 -7.40 -24.24 -21.54
N ASN A 209 -7.65 -25.35 -22.22
CA ASN A 209 -6.70 -25.95 -23.17
C ASN A 209 -6.95 -25.36 -24.56
N ALA A 210 -6.09 -24.44 -24.99
CA ALA A 210 -6.10 -23.93 -26.36
C ALA A 210 -5.14 -24.74 -27.26
N PRO A 211 -5.39 -24.79 -28.58
CA PRO A 211 -4.42 -25.34 -29.54
C PRO A 211 -3.05 -24.66 -29.45
N SER A 212 -2.00 -25.35 -29.92
CA SER A 212 -0.65 -24.79 -30.00
C SER A 212 -0.64 -23.49 -30.84
N GLY A 213 0.12 -22.49 -30.39
CA GLY A 213 0.23 -21.18 -31.04
C GLY A 213 -0.84 -20.17 -30.64
N VAL A 214 -1.74 -20.51 -29.71
CA VAL A 214 -2.74 -19.59 -29.14
C VAL A 214 -2.27 -19.11 -27.77
N ILE A 215 -2.22 -17.80 -27.58
CA ILE A 215 -1.90 -17.17 -26.29
C ILE A 215 -3.19 -17.09 -25.47
N VAL A 216 -3.16 -17.59 -24.23
CA VAL A 216 -4.32 -17.55 -23.32
C VAL A 216 -3.99 -16.62 -22.15
N VAL A 217 -4.91 -15.69 -21.87
CA VAL A 217 -4.78 -14.69 -20.79
C VAL A 217 -6.11 -14.54 -20.03
N ASN A 218 -6.07 -13.91 -18.86
CA ASN A 218 -7.25 -13.85 -17.98
C ASN A 218 -8.01 -12.52 -17.99
N ASN A 219 -7.45 -11.47 -18.58
CA ASN A 219 -8.10 -10.16 -18.68
C ASN A 219 -7.61 -9.39 -19.91
N LEU A 220 -8.29 -8.30 -20.24
CA LEU A 220 -8.00 -7.47 -21.41
C LEU A 220 -6.61 -6.81 -21.34
N LYS A 221 -6.15 -6.39 -20.17
CA LYS A 221 -4.87 -5.71 -20.00
C LYS A 221 -3.71 -6.64 -20.35
N ASP A 222 -3.78 -7.89 -19.89
CA ASP A 222 -2.79 -8.92 -20.21
C ASP A 222 -2.83 -9.27 -21.71
N ALA A 223 -4.02 -9.23 -22.35
CA ALA A 223 -4.13 -9.44 -23.78
C ALA A 223 -3.45 -8.32 -24.60
N ILE A 224 -3.62 -7.07 -24.16
CA ILE A 224 -2.95 -5.91 -24.76
C ILE A 224 -1.43 -6.00 -24.54
N ASP A 225 -0.96 -6.40 -23.36
CA ASP A 225 0.48 -6.59 -23.10
C ASP A 225 1.08 -7.72 -23.94
N ALA A 226 0.34 -8.83 -24.12
CA ALA A 226 0.76 -9.93 -24.99
C ALA A 226 0.90 -9.49 -26.45
N ALA A 227 0.11 -8.50 -26.88
CA ALA A 227 0.13 -7.96 -28.23
C ALA A 227 1.00 -6.69 -28.37
N LYS A 228 1.76 -6.28 -27.35
CA LYS A 228 2.48 -5.00 -27.33
C LYS A 228 3.55 -4.83 -28.41
N THR A 229 4.10 -5.93 -28.90
CA THR A 229 5.10 -5.93 -29.98
C THR A 229 4.47 -5.79 -31.36
N ASP A 230 3.14 -5.92 -31.44
CA ASP A 230 2.40 -5.68 -32.66
C ASP A 230 2.18 -4.18 -32.87
N LYS A 231 2.41 -3.73 -34.11
CA LYS A 231 2.15 -2.35 -34.50
C LYS A 231 0.66 -2.04 -34.61
N GLN A 232 -0.20 -3.04 -34.82
CA GLN A 232 -1.63 -2.85 -35.02
C GLN A 232 -2.43 -4.09 -34.57
N PRO A 233 -2.55 -4.32 -33.25
CA PRO A 233 -3.37 -5.41 -32.75
C PRO A 233 -4.87 -5.12 -32.93
N PHE A 234 -5.64 -6.19 -33.15
CA PHE A 234 -7.08 -6.11 -33.40
C PHE A 234 -7.91 -6.76 -32.29
N ILE A 235 -8.90 -6.06 -31.77
CA ILE A 235 -9.97 -6.64 -30.96
C ILE A 235 -11.07 -7.12 -31.89
N ILE A 236 -11.37 -8.42 -31.85
CA ILE A 236 -12.37 -9.05 -32.73
C ILE A 236 -13.61 -9.56 -31.97
N GLY A 237 -13.77 -9.14 -30.71
CA GLY A 237 -14.96 -9.40 -29.90
C GLY A 237 -14.84 -10.58 -28.92
N GLY A 238 -15.94 -11.14 -28.40
CA GLY A 238 -17.34 -10.73 -28.58
C GLY A 238 -17.78 -9.54 -27.72
N GLY A 239 -19.08 -9.39 -27.50
CA GLY A 239 -19.68 -8.20 -26.87
C GLY A 239 -19.05 -7.74 -25.56
N GLU A 240 -18.74 -8.66 -24.63
CA GLU A 240 -18.08 -8.30 -23.35
C GLU A 240 -16.65 -7.75 -23.56
N ILE A 241 -15.93 -8.29 -24.55
CA ILE A 241 -14.57 -7.84 -24.89
C ILE A 241 -14.62 -6.50 -25.60
N TYR A 242 -15.56 -6.29 -26.54
CA TYR A 242 -15.76 -4.99 -27.19
C TYR A 242 -16.06 -3.89 -26.17
N LYS A 243 -16.95 -4.16 -25.20
CA LYS A 243 -17.29 -3.20 -24.15
C LYS A 243 -16.07 -2.77 -23.32
N GLN A 244 -15.19 -3.71 -22.98
CA GLN A 244 -13.96 -3.39 -22.27
C GLN A 244 -12.94 -2.68 -23.18
N ALA A 245 -12.85 -3.08 -24.45
CA ALA A 245 -11.89 -2.53 -25.40
C ALA A 245 -12.16 -1.08 -25.81
N LEU A 246 -13.42 -0.64 -25.78
CA LEU A 246 -13.82 0.73 -26.15
C LEU A 246 -13.15 1.82 -25.32
N THR A 247 -12.56 1.53 -24.15
CA THR A 247 -11.80 2.51 -23.37
C THR A 247 -10.32 2.58 -23.74
N PHE A 248 -9.80 1.60 -24.47
CA PHE A 248 -8.38 1.46 -24.82
C PHE A 248 -8.10 1.61 -26.32
N ALA A 249 -9.06 1.29 -27.18
CA ALA A 249 -8.90 1.34 -28.63
C ALA A 249 -8.74 2.78 -29.14
N SER A 250 -7.92 2.97 -30.18
CA SER A 250 -7.74 4.25 -30.87
C SER A 250 -8.52 4.31 -32.19
N LYS A 251 -8.88 3.16 -32.75
CA LYS A 251 -9.59 3.03 -34.02
C LYS A 251 -10.69 1.97 -33.95
N ILE A 252 -11.78 2.19 -34.68
CA ILE A 252 -12.83 1.18 -34.94
C ILE A 252 -12.96 1.04 -36.46
N GLU A 253 -12.81 -0.19 -36.95
CA GLU A 253 -13.11 -0.61 -38.30
C GLU A 253 -14.45 -1.36 -38.29
N LEU A 254 -15.53 -0.62 -38.55
CA LEU A 254 -16.90 -1.12 -38.49
C LEU A 254 -17.40 -1.49 -39.89
N THR A 255 -18.01 -2.66 -40.00
CA THR A 255 -18.92 -2.98 -41.11
C THR A 255 -20.35 -2.83 -40.60
N ARG A 256 -21.06 -1.77 -41.03
CA ARG A 256 -22.46 -1.53 -40.66
C ARG A 256 -23.38 -2.21 -41.67
N VAL A 257 -24.11 -3.24 -41.26
CA VAL A 257 -25.11 -3.91 -42.10
C VAL A 257 -26.45 -3.19 -41.94
N HIS A 258 -27.01 -2.66 -43.02
CA HIS A 258 -28.22 -1.83 -43.03
C HIS A 258 -29.49 -2.68 -42.96
N HIS A 259 -29.57 -3.52 -41.94
CA HIS A 259 -30.72 -4.37 -41.65
C HIS A 259 -30.76 -4.63 -40.14
N ASN A 260 -31.96 -4.79 -39.58
CA ASN A 260 -32.15 -5.16 -38.19
C ASN A 260 -32.25 -6.68 -38.04
N PHE A 261 -31.55 -7.26 -37.08
CA PHE A 261 -31.62 -8.70 -36.83
C PHE A 261 -31.96 -8.99 -35.36
N GLU A 262 -32.60 -10.13 -35.12
CA GLU A 262 -32.68 -10.68 -33.77
C GLU A 262 -31.33 -11.23 -33.36
N ALA A 263 -30.87 -10.87 -32.15
CA ALA A 263 -29.57 -11.25 -31.64
C ALA A 263 -29.58 -11.37 -30.11
N ASP A 264 -28.63 -12.13 -29.57
CA ASP A 264 -28.36 -12.19 -28.13
C ASP A 264 -27.08 -11.42 -27.74
N THR A 265 -26.30 -11.03 -28.74
CA THR A 265 -25.03 -10.33 -28.57
C THR A 265 -25.03 -9.08 -29.43
N PHE A 266 -24.70 -7.94 -28.80
CA PHE A 266 -24.69 -6.63 -29.43
C PHE A 266 -23.34 -5.95 -29.27
N PHE A 267 -22.97 -5.14 -30.25
CA PHE A 267 -21.88 -4.19 -30.13
C PHE A 267 -22.34 -3.00 -29.26
N PRO A 268 -21.46 -2.45 -28.39
CA PRO A 268 -21.84 -1.29 -27.60
C PRO A 268 -22.04 -0.05 -28.48
N GLU A 269 -22.83 0.90 -28.00
CA GLU A 269 -23.07 2.17 -28.69
C GLU A 269 -21.76 2.97 -28.86
N ILE A 270 -21.59 3.57 -30.04
CA ILE A 270 -20.44 4.43 -30.35
C ILE A 270 -20.81 5.86 -29.98
N ASP A 271 -20.19 6.38 -28.93
CA ASP A 271 -20.38 7.76 -28.50
C ASP A 271 -19.66 8.74 -29.45
N GLU A 272 -20.43 9.51 -30.22
CA GLU A 272 -19.92 10.52 -31.16
C GLU A 272 -19.18 11.68 -30.48
N THR A 273 -19.29 11.87 -29.16
CA THR A 273 -18.47 12.84 -28.44
C THR A 273 -17.02 12.36 -28.28
N ILE A 274 -16.80 11.04 -28.32
CA ILE A 274 -15.49 10.38 -28.16
C ILE A 274 -14.91 9.96 -29.52
N TRP A 275 -15.77 9.55 -30.46
CA TRP A 275 -15.37 8.99 -31.75
C TRP A 275 -15.72 9.93 -32.89
N LYS A 276 -14.88 9.95 -33.93
CA LYS A 276 -15.11 10.70 -35.15
C LYS A 276 -15.06 9.73 -36.34
N GLU A 277 -16.09 9.75 -37.17
CA GLU A 277 -16.08 9.08 -38.47
C GLU A 277 -15.06 9.76 -39.39
N THR A 278 -14.14 8.97 -39.95
CA THR A 278 -13.08 9.45 -40.84
C THR A 278 -13.15 8.87 -42.25
N ALA A 279 -13.83 7.72 -42.42
CA ALA A 279 -14.09 7.12 -43.71
C ALA A 279 -15.42 6.36 -43.69
N ASN A 280 -16.11 6.36 -44.83
CA ASN A 280 -17.36 5.64 -45.03
C ASN A 280 -17.50 5.24 -46.50
N ILE A 281 -17.56 3.94 -46.77
CA ILE A 281 -17.71 3.37 -48.11
C ILE A 281 -18.97 2.51 -48.11
N PHE A 282 -19.98 2.98 -48.84
CA PHE A 282 -21.25 2.28 -48.98
C PHE A 282 -21.19 1.18 -50.06
N HIS A 283 -21.75 0.02 -49.75
CA HIS A 283 -21.91 -1.12 -50.64
C HIS A 283 -23.40 -1.43 -50.84
N THR A 284 -23.85 -1.32 -52.09
CA THR A 284 -25.20 -1.73 -52.49
C THR A 284 -25.33 -3.25 -52.49
N LYS A 285 -26.56 -3.73 -52.36
CA LYS A 285 -26.89 -5.14 -52.57
C LYS A 285 -26.45 -5.60 -53.97
N ASP A 286 -25.89 -6.81 -54.06
CA ASP A 286 -25.49 -7.42 -55.32
C ASP A 286 -25.78 -8.95 -55.31
N ALA A 287 -25.23 -9.69 -56.28
CA ALA A 287 -25.44 -11.13 -56.38
C ALA A 287 -24.76 -11.94 -55.27
N ASP A 288 -23.73 -11.38 -54.62
CA ASP A 288 -22.92 -12.03 -53.58
C ASP A 288 -23.30 -11.57 -52.17
N HIS A 289 -24.11 -10.50 -52.04
CA HIS A 289 -24.48 -9.87 -50.78
C HIS A 289 -25.98 -9.64 -50.67
N ASP A 290 -26.62 -10.30 -49.69
CA ASP A 290 -28.07 -10.20 -49.46
C ASP A 290 -28.53 -8.86 -48.84
N TYR A 291 -27.59 -8.10 -48.26
CA TYR A 291 -27.85 -6.88 -47.51
C TYR A 291 -26.91 -5.76 -47.96
N GLU A 292 -27.40 -4.52 -47.90
CA GLU A 292 -26.56 -3.33 -48.02
C GLU A 292 -25.70 -3.19 -46.76
N PHE A 293 -24.46 -2.71 -46.93
CA PHE A 293 -23.58 -2.46 -45.80
C PHE A 293 -22.61 -1.31 -46.09
N SER A 294 -22.05 -0.72 -45.03
CA SER A 294 -21.02 0.31 -45.12
C SER A 294 -19.76 -0.10 -44.38
N PHE A 295 -18.60 0.12 -44.99
CA PHE A 295 -17.32 0.10 -44.27
C PHE A 295 -17.07 1.49 -43.70
N ILE A 296 -17.09 1.59 -42.37
CA ILE A 296 -16.94 2.83 -41.63
C ILE A 296 -15.69 2.74 -40.75
N THR A 297 -14.85 3.77 -40.81
CA THR A 297 -13.71 3.91 -39.91
C THR A 297 -14.00 5.04 -38.92
N TYR A 298 -13.90 4.74 -37.63
CA TYR A 298 -13.87 5.74 -36.57
C TYR A 298 -12.48 5.86 -35.99
N GLU A 299 -12.04 7.09 -35.75
CA GLU A 299 -10.87 7.40 -34.96
C GLU A 299 -11.30 8.11 -33.68
N ARG A 300 -10.64 7.80 -32.57
CA ARG A 300 -10.88 8.47 -31.30
C ARG A 300 -10.43 9.93 -31.41
N LYS A 301 -11.25 10.87 -30.93
CA LYS A 301 -10.96 12.30 -30.87
C LYS A 301 -9.85 12.65 -29.88
#